data_AF-A0A7R9G829-F1
#
_entry.id   AF-A0A7R9G829-F1
#
_cell.length_a   1.000
_cell.length_b   1.000
_cell.length_c   1.000
_cell.angle_alpha   90.00
_cell.angle_beta   90.00
_cell.angle_gamma   90.00
#
_symmetry.space_group_name_H-M   'P 1'
#
loop_
_entity.id
_entity.type
_entity.pdbx_description
1 polymer ?
#
loop_
_entity_poly.entity_id
_entity_poly.type
_entity_poly.pdbx_seq_one_letter_code
_entity_poly.pdbx_strand_id
1 'polypeptide(L)'
;MMKVNVCLEMSQKPIQSFPRLHSHLGVSSLVSHAGYIWSTGRDGTLRRYQLNHNGPNFLSYLSADKLPMEWGARVLVGPHGVLVLGFLEHLCVLWDPIQSRLVLEVECGGGHRSWDYHVNLSFQLTLVFIKDKQVHLSHHDLKQLVRLPLKAGLHSKALNCARLVPGRCSLLVSGSEDTTVRVTAVDGGLDSAVMRGHISSVRAVAVCLMDPQRTLVVSGGGRAELRV
;
A
#
# COMPACT_ATOMS: atom_id res chain seq x y z
N MET A 1 7.69 13.35 -20.66
CA MET A 1 7.67 13.67 -19.21
C MET A 1 6.22 13.54 -18.73
N MET A 2 5.85 12.45 -18.04
CA MET A 2 4.45 12.19 -17.64
C MET A 2 4.10 13.06 -16.42
N LYS A 3 3.04 13.87 -16.52
CA LYS A 3 2.52 14.74 -15.45
C LYS A 3 1.09 14.34 -15.14
N VAL A 4 0.73 14.24 -13.86
CA VAL A 4 -0.67 14.12 -13.43
C VAL A 4 -1.16 15.53 -13.10
N ASN A 5 -2.23 15.97 -13.78
CA ASN A 5 -2.84 17.28 -13.63
C ASN A 5 -4.22 17.12 -12.96
N VAL A 6 -4.50 17.88 -11.91
CA VAL A 6 -5.83 18.00 -11.32
C VAL A 6 -6.44 19.31 -11.81
N CYS A 7 -7.61 19.25 -12.44
CA CYS A 7 -8.31 20.43 -12.97
C CYS A 7 -9.79 20.42 -12.55
N LEU A 8 -10.33 21.59 -12.23
CA LEU A 8 -11.74 21.77 -11.87
C LEU A 8 -12.57 22.40 -13.00
N GLU A 9 -11.95 23.10 -13.96
CA GLU A 9 -12.61 23.67 -15.14
C GLU A 9 -11.68 23.67 -16.36
N MET A 10 -12.24 23.56 -17.57
CA MET A 10 -11.51 23.25 -18.82
C MET A 10 -10.53 24.34 -19.34
N SER A 11 -10.25 25.43 -18.59
CA SER A 11 -9.40 26.53 -19.10
C SER A 11 -8.24 26.99 -18.21
N GLN A 12 -7.95 26.36 -17.06
CA GLN A 12 -6.88 26.83 -16.18
C GLN A 12 -5.71 25.85 -16.02
N LYS A 13 -4.52 26.44 -15.84
CA LYS A 13 -3.30 25.73 -15.44
C LYS A 13 -3.61 24.80 -14.27
N PRO A 14 -2.99 23.61 -14.21
CA PRO A 14 -3.25 22.66 -13.13
C PRO A 14 -3.05 23.32 -11.77
N ILE A 15 -4.00 23.13 -10.86
CA ILE A 15 -3.95 23.68 -9.49
C ILE A 15 -2.70 23.16 -8.76
N GLN A 16 -2.36 21.90 -9.02
CA GLN A 16 -1.18 21.22 -8.49
C GLN A 16 -0.61 20.27 -9.53
N SER A 17 0.71 20.08 -9.51
CA SER A 17 1.42 19.14 -10.38
C SER A 17 2.45 18.36 -9.58
N PHE A 18 2.48 17.05 -9.78
CA PHE A 18 3.47 16.17 -9.18
C PHE A 18 4.42 15.62 -10.25
N PRO A 19 5.66 16.13 -10.34
CA PRO A 19 6.63 15.61 -11.29
C PRO A 19 7.17 14.26 -10.80
N ARG A 20 7.40 13.32 -11.74
CA ARG A 20 8.06 12.03 -11.45
C ARG A 20 7.38 11.27 -10.30
N LEU A 21 6.05 11.21 -10.33
CA LEU A 21 5.23 10.52 -9.33
C LEU A 21 5.64 9.05 -9.18
N HIS A 22 6.03 8.42 -10.27
CA HIS A 22 6.59 7.07 -10.32
C HIS A 22 7.88 7.10 -11.16
N SER A 23 8.41 5.93 -11.52
CA SER A 23 9.61 5.81 -12.37
C SER A 23 9.43 6.46 -13.76
N HIS A 24 10.45 6.36 -14.60
CA HIS A 24 10.42 6.84 -15.98
C HIS A 24 9.27 6.26 -16.83
N LEU A 25 8.70 5.11 -16.42
CA LEU A 25 7.54 4.48 -17.05
C LEU A 25 6.20 5.11 -16.64
N GLY A 26 6.22 6.02 -15.66
CA GLY A 26 5.07 6.82 -15.26
C GLY A 26 4.04 6.08 -14.41
N VAL A 27 2.85 6.67 -14.34
CA VAL A 27 1.72 6.18 -13.54
C VAL A 27 0.93 5.16 -14.35
N SER A 28 0.78 3.95 -13.83
CA SER A 28 0.01 2.90 -14.49
C SER A 28 -1.48 2.97 -14.14
N SER A 29 -1.83 3.47 -12.95
CA SER A 29 -3.21 3.64 -12.52
C SER A 29 -3.33 4.69 -11.42
N LEU A 30 -4.44 5.42 -11.46
CA LEU A 30 -4.82 6.47 -10.52
C LEU A 30 -6.30 6.29 -10.18
N VAL A 31 -6.65 6.15 -8.90
CA VAL A 31 -8.03 5.93 -8.44
C VAL A 31 -8.33 6.81 -7.23
N SER A 32 -9.50 7.45 -7.23
CA SER A 32 -10.05 8.14 -6.06
C SER A 32 -11.00 7.21 -5.31
N HIS A 33 -10.78 7.00 -4.01
CA HIS A 33 -11.64 6.18 -3.17
C HIS A 33 -11.56 6.62 -1.71
N ALA A 34 -12.72 6.76 -1.06
CA ALA A 34 -12.85 7.10 0.36
C ALA A 34 -12.07 8.37 0.79
N GLY A 35 -12.07 9.43 -0.03
CA GLY A 35 -11.38 10.69 0.25
C GLY A 35 -9.86 10.68 -0.02
N TYR A 36 -9.34 9.57 -0.54
CA TYR A 36 -7.94 9.42 -0.91
C TYR A 36 -7.78 9.23 -2.41
N ILE A 37 -6.65 9.69 -2.94
CA ILE A 37 -6.17 9.32 -4.26
C ILE A 37 -5.04 8.30 -4.11
N TRP A 38 -5.13 7.23 -4.88
CA TRP A 38 -4.18 6.15 -4.93
C TRP A 38 -3.52 6.10 -6.30
N SER A 39 -2.19 6.06 -6.33
CA SER A 39 -1.43 5.89 -7.57
C SER A 39 -0.50 4.70 -7.48
N THR A 40 -0.37 3.96 -8.57
CA THR A 40 0.64 2.90 -8.69
C THR A 40 1.40 3.03 -10.00
N GLY A 41 2.56 2.40 -10.06
CA GLY A 41 3.43 2.41 -11.23
C GLY A 41 4.33 1.17 -11.31
N ARG A 42 5.19 1.17 -12.32
CA ARG A 42 6.19 0.12 -12.56
C ARG A 42 7.49 0.38 -11.80
N ASP A 43 7.38 0.98 -10.62
CA ASP A 43 8.42 1.07 -9.60
C ASP A 43 8.09 0.21 -8.36
N GLY A 44 6.98 -0.52 -8.43
CA GLY A 44 6.47 -1.36 -7.35
C GLY A 44 6.06 -0.55 -6.14
N THR A 45 5.52 0.66 -6.33
CA THR A 45 5.02 1.48 -5.23
C THR A 45 3.53 1.80 -5.39
N LEU A 46 2.82 1.78 -4.27
CA LEU A 46 1.47 2.33 -4.12
C LEU A 46 1.59 3.63 -3.32
N ARG A 47 1.20 4.75 -3.90
CA ARG A 47 1.23 6.05 -3.23
C ARG A 47 -0.16 6.52 -2.88
N ARG A 48 -0.29 7.12 -1.72
CA ARG A 48 -1.55 7.64 -1.19
C ARG A 48 -1.47 9.14 -0.97
N TYR A 49 -2.52 9.83 -1.40
CA TYR A 49 -2.72 11.26 -1.22
C TYR A 49 -4.08 11.48 -0.59
N GLN A 50 -4.19 12.48 0.29
CA GLN A 50 -5.48 12.90 0.83
C GLN A 50 -5.97 14.12 0.07
N LEU A 51 -7.25 14.10 -0.31
CA LEU A 51 -7.90 15.25 -0.92
C LEU A 51 -8.42 16.14 0.21
N ASN A 52 -7.87 17.35 0.32
CA ASN A 52 -8.32 18.31 1.31
C ASN A 52 -9.50 19.10 0.76
N HIS A 53 -10.65 19.04 1.45
CA HIS A 53 -11.87 19.77 1.08
C HIS A 53 -11.99 21.14 1.78
N ASN A 54 -11.14 21.42 2.77
CA ASN A 54 -11.18 22.67 3.55
C ASN A 54 -10.30 23.76 2.91
N GLY A 55 -10.53 24.08 1.64
CA GLY A 55 -9.78 25.09 0.87
C GLY A 55 -9.77 24.80 -0.64
N PRO A 56 -8.91 25.47 -1.44
CA PRO A 56 -8.61 25.01 -2.80
C PRO A 56 -8.24 23.52 -2.78
N ASN A 57 -8.84 22.71 -3.66
CA ASN A 57 -8.71 21.25 -3.69
C ASN A 57 -7.26 20.81 -3.96
N PHE A 58 -6.44 20.78 -2.90
CA PHE A 58 -5.05 20.35 -2.93
C PHE A 58 -4.92 18.92 -2.41
N LEU A 59 -3.96 18.20 -2.97
CA LEU A 59 -3.56 16.87 -2.56
C LEU A 59 -2.37 16.96 -1.60
N SER A 60 -2.54 16.42 -0.40
CA SER A 60 -1.44 16.16 0.52
C SER A 60 -0.90 14.76 0.29
N TYR A 61 0.41 14.64 0.04
CA TYR A 61 1.08 13.34 -0.01
C TYR A 61 1.12 12.72 1.38
N LEU A 62 0.70 11.46 1.50
CA LEU A 62 0.66 10.74 2.78
C LEU A 62 1.72 9.64 2.86
N SER A 63 1.78 8.76 1.87
CA SER A 63 2.66 7.59 1.92
C SER A 63 3.03 7.05 0.54
N ALA A 64 4.13 6.29 0.50
CA ALA A 64 4.52 5.42 -0.60
C ALA A 64 4.87 4.04 -0.03
N ASP A 65 3.96 3.09 -0.22
CA ASP A 65 4.10 1.71 0.23
C ASP A 65 4.77 0.88 -0.86
N LYS A 66 5.81 0.12 -0.51
CA LYS A 66 6.42 -0.85 -1.42
C LYS A 66 5.46 -2.03 -1.58
N LEU A 67 5.16 -2.35 -2.83
CA LEU A 67 4.35 -3.51 -3.20
C LEU A 67 5.24 -4.75 -3.28
N PRO A 68 4.69 -5.96 -3.08
CA PRO A 68 5.42 -7.23 -3.26
C PRO A 68 5.72 -7.56 -4.74
N MET A 69 5.41 -6.63 -5.64
CA MET A 69 5.52 -6.77 -7.08
C MET A 69 6.17 -5.51 -7.65
N GLU A 70 7.00 -5.67 -8.68
CA GLU A 70 7.66 -4.55 -9.34
C GLU A 70 6.70 -3.75 -10.23
N TRP A 71 5.67 -4.41 -10.73
CA TRP A 71 4.69 -3.80 -11.62
C TRP A 71 3.29 -3.84 -11.00
N GLY A 72 2.95 -2.81 -10.22
CA GLY A 72 1.56 -2.55 -9.88
C GLY A 72 0.85 -1.97 -11.11
N ALA A 73 -0.01 -2.74 -11.74
CA ALA A 73 -0.61 -2.39 -13.03
C ALA A 73 -1.88 -1.56 -12.85
N ARG A 74 -2.72 -1.90 -11.87
CA ARG A 74 -4.03 -1.27 -11.62
C ARG A 74 -4.33 -1.18 -10.13
N VAL A 75 -4.88 -0.06 -9.70
CA VAL A 75 -5.59 0.04 -8.43
C VAL A 75 -7.06 -0.27 -8.70
N LEU A 76 -7.63 -1.19 -7.93
CA LEU A 76 -9.02 -1.62 -8.03
C LEU A 76 -9.77 -1.19 -6.77
N VAL A 77 -11.06 -0.84 -6.92
CA VAL A 77 -11.96 -0.72 -5.78
C VAL A 77 -12.55 -2.11 -5.53
N GLY A 78 -12.14 -2.74 -4.43
CA GLY A 78 -12.66 -4.01 -3.94
C GLY A 78 -13.79 -3.82 -2.93
N PRO A 79 -14.29 -4.93 -2.36
CA PRO A 79 -15.46 -4.91 -1.46
C PRO A 79 -15.20 -4.21 -0.12
N HIS A 80 -13.94 -4.12 0.32
CA HIS A 80 -13.55 -3.58 1.62
C HIS A 80 -12.46 -2.50 1.54
N GLY A 81 -12.23 -1.94 0.34
CA GLY A 81 -11.20 -0.93 0.11
C GLY A 81 -10.47 -1.13 -1.20
N VAL A 82 -9.29 -0.55 -1.33
CA VAL A 82 -8.49 -0.67 -2.55
C VAL A 82 -7.69 -1.97 -2.58
N LEU A 83 -7.56 -2.54 -3.78
CA LEU A 83 -6.66 -3.66 -4.08
C LEU A 83 -5.70 -3.24 -5.18
N VAL A 84 -4.56 -3.91 -5.29
CA VAL A 84 -3.60 -3.65 -6.38
C VAL A 84 -3.44 -4.90 -7.22
N LEU A 85 -3.83 -4.83 -8.48
CA LEU A 85 -3.56 -5.85 -9.48
C LEU A 85 -2.22 -5.53 -10.15
N GLY A 86 -1.35 -6.51 -10.29
CA GLY A 86 -0.05 -6.32 -10.92
C GLY A 86 0.60 -7.62 -11.33
N PHE A 87 1.90 -7.56 -11.59
CA PHE A 87 2.67 -8.69 -12.10
C PHE A 87 3.93 -8.93 -11.28
N LEU A 88 4.14 -10.19 -10.92
CA LEU A 88 5.35 -10.72 -10.32
C LEU A 88 5.85 -11.84 -11.22
N GLU A 89 6.94 -11.58 -11.94
CA GLU A 89 7.49 -12.51 -12.94
C GLU A 89 6.44 -12.95 -13.98
N HIS A 90 6.04 -14.22 -13.93
CA HIS A 90 5.07 -14.86 -14.82
C HIS A 90 3.63 -14.85 -14.27
N LEU A 91 3.43 -14.35 -13.04
CA LEU A 91 2.14 -14.31 -12.37
C LEU A 91 1.47 -12.95 -12.50
N CYS A 92 0.16 -12.96 -12.68
CA CYS A 92 -0.71 -11.85 -12.34
C CYS A 92 -1.15 -12.02 -10.88
N VAL A 93 -0.95 -11.00 -10.07
CA VAL A 93 -1.19 -11.04 -8.62
C VAL A 93 -2.15 -9.94 -8.20
N LEU A 94 -3.02 -10.25 -7.23
CA LEU A 94 -3.88 -9.28 -6.57
C LEU A 94 -3.45 -9.13 -5.11
N TRP A 95 -3.10 -7.92 -4.71
CA TRP A 95 -2.61 -7.60 -3.38
C TRP A 95 -3.60 -6.73 -2.60
N ASP A 96 -3.79 -7.06 -1.33
CA ASP A 96 -4.52 -6.22 -0.36
C ASP A 96 -3.51 -5.38 0.43
N PRO A 97 -3.41 -4.07 0.17
CA PRO A 97 -2.48 -3.20 0.89
C PRO A 97 -2.88 -2.94 2.34
N ILE A 98 -4.17 -3.03 2.69
CA ILE A 98 -4.67 -2.79 4.05
C ILE A 98 -4.25 -3.96 4.93
N GLN A 99 -4.52 -5.18 4.47
CA GLN A 99 -4.16 -6.41 5.21
C GLN A 99 -2.71 -6.83 4.98
N SER A 100 -2.00 -6.17 4.05
CA SER A 100 -0.64 -6.52 3.64
C SER A 100 -0.51 -8.01 3.30
N ARG A 101 -1.42 -8.52 2.46
CA ARG A 101 -1.42 -9.93 2.04
C ARG A 101 -1.77 -10.12 0.57
N LEU A 102 -1.31 -11.24 0.04
CA LEU A 102 -1.65 -11.70 -1.29
C LEU A 102 -3.05 -12.32 -1.28
N VAL A 103 -3.87 -11.92 -2.26
CA VAL A 103 -5.27 -12.32 -2.38
C VAL A 103 -5.46 -13.38 -3.46
N LEU A 104 -4.78 -13.23 -4.59
CA LEU A 104 -4.90 -14.09 -5.77
C LEU A 104 -3.59 -14.14 -6.53
N GLU A 105 -3.28 -15.31 -7.09
CA GLU A 105 -2.23 -15.53 -8.08
C GLU A 105 -2.84 -16.24 -9.30
N VAL A 106 -2.52 -15.75 -10.50
CA VAL A 106 -2.95 -16.35 -11.78
C VAL A 106 -1.75 -16.47 -12.70
N GLU A 107 -1.49 -17.67 -13.21
CA GLU A 107 -0.34 -17.95 -14.05
C GLU A 107 -0.56 -17.48 -15.51
N CYS A 108 -0.38 -16.18 -15.76
CA CYS A 108 -0.65 -15.54 -17.05
C CYS A 108 0.56 -15.46 -17.98
N GLY A 109 1.75 -15.84 -17.50
CA GLY A 109 3.02 -15.71 -18.20
C GLY A 109 3.57 -14.28 -18.27
N GLY A 110 3.14 -13.42 -17.35
CA GLY A 110 3.70 -12.09 -17.09
C GLY A 110 3.00 -10.93 -17.80
N GLY A 111 3.25 -9.72 -17.32
CA GLY A 111 2.53 -8.49 -17.74
C GLY A 111 2.94 -7.93 -19.10
N HIS A 112 3.98 -8.48 -19.73
CA HIS A 112 4.47 -8.06 -21.05
C HIS A 112 3.65 -8.63 -22.23
N ARG A 113 2.64 -9.43 -21.94
CA ARG A 113 1.71 -9.99 -22.93
C ARG A 113 0.45 -9.14 -23.00
N SER A 114 -0.41 -9.40 -23.98
CA SER A 114 -1.72 -8.77 -24.01
C SER A 114 -2.59 -9.34 -22.89
N TRP A 115 -3.14 -8.46 -22.07
CA TRP A 115 -4.08 -8.78 -21.01
C TRP A 115 -5.04 -7.62 -20.78
N ASP A 116 -6.20 -7.92 -20.23
CA ASP A 116 -7.16 -6.94 -19.73
C ASP A 116 -7.95 -7.53 -18.57
N TYR A 117 -8.72 -6.70 -17.88
CA TYR A 117 -9.54 -7.12 -16.77
C TYR A 117 -10.86 -6.34 -16.70
N HIS A 118 -11.84 -6.95 -16.06
CA HIS A 118 -13.09 -6.29 -15.70
C HIS A 118 -13.50 -6.69 -14.30
N VAL A 119 -13.95 -5.72 -13.50
CA VAL A 119 -14.61 -5.97 -12.21
C VAL A 119 -16.01 -5.40 -12.29
N ASN A 120 -17.02 -6.27 -12.13
CA ASN A 120 -18.41 -5.82 -12.15
C ASN A 120 -18.88 -5.30 -10.78
N LEU A 121 -20.10 -4.77 -10.72
CA LEU A 121 -20.71 -4.26 -9.48
C LEU A 121 -20.90 -5.32 -8.38
N SER A 122 -20.91 -6.60 -8.76
CA SER A 122 -20.97 -7.73 -7.82
C SER A 122 -19.59 -8.17 -7.33
N PHE A 123 -18.53 -7.44 -7.68
CA PHE A 123 -17.13 -7.75 -7.40
C PHE A 123 -16.64 -9.08 -7.99
N GLN A 124 -17.20 -9.49 -9.14
CA GLN A 124 -16.63 -10.57 -9.94
C GLN A 124 -15.50 -9.98 -10.80
N LEU A 125 -14.28 -10.46 -10.57
CA LEU A 125 -13.11 -10.16 -11.37
C LEU A 125 -13.02 -11.16 -12.52
N THR A 126 -12.99 -10.65 -13.74
CA THR A 126 -12.63 -11.39 -14.95
C THR A 126 -11.28 -10.88 -15.43
N LEU A 127 -10.31 -11.78 -15.56
CA LEU A 127 -9.01 -11.53 -16.18
C LEU A 127 -9.00 -12.21 -17.57
N VAL A 128 -8.52 -11.49 -18.58
CA VAL A 128 -8.30 -12.03 -19.92
C VAL A 128 -6.85 -11.84 -20.29
N PHE A 129 -6.18 -12.86 -20.80
CA PHE A 129 -4.77 -12.76 -21.17
C PHE A 129 -4.39 -13.75 -22.26
N ILE A 130 -3.32 -13.42 -22.99
CA ILE A 130 -2.73 -14.33 -23.99
C ILE A 130 -1.58 -15.11 -23.36
N LYS A 131 -1.68 -16.45 -23.40
CA LYS A 131 -0.63 -17.39 -22.99
C LYS A 131 -0.62 -18.55 -23.98
N ASP A 132 0.57 -19.04 -24.35
CA ASP A 132 0.73 -20.19 -25.26
C ASP A 132 -0.08 -20.09 -26.57
N LYS A 133 -0.12 -18.88 -27.14
CA LYS A 133 -0.88 -18.53 -28.36
C LYS A 133 -2.40 -18.70 -28.25
N GLN A 134 -2.93 -18.78 -27.03
CA GLN A 134 -4.36 -18.91 -26.75
C GLN A 134 -4.84 -17.76 -25.86
N VAL A 135 -6.13 -17.45 -25.94
CA VAL A 135 -6.79 -16.51 -25.05
C VAL A 135 -7.34 -17.28 -23.86
N HIS A 136 -6.90 -16.91 -22.67
CA HIS A 136 -7.36 -17.47 -21.41
C HIS A 136 -8.25 -16.47 -20.68
N LEU A 137 -9.25 -17.02 -19.98
CA LEU A 137 -10.16 -16.30 -19.10
C LEU A 137 -10.04 -16.87 -17.69
N SER A 138 -9.97 -16.00 -16.69
CA SER A 138 -9.99 -16.39 -15.28
C SER A 138 -11.02 -15.56 -14.52
N HIS A 139 -11.91 -16.24 -13.78
CA HIS A 139 -13.01 -15.61 -13.06
C HIS A 139 -12.86 -15.82 -11.55
N HIS A 140 -13.02 -14.75 -10.77
CA HIS A 140 -12.84 -14.79 -9.32
C HIS A 140 -13.85 -13.89 -8.59
N ASP A 141 -14.47 -14.44 -7.55
CA ASP A 141 -15.35 -13.68 -6.66
C ASP A 141 -14.51 -12.99 -5.57
N LEU A 142 -14.29 -11.69 -5.71
CA LEU A 142 -13.47 -10.94 -4.76
C LEU A 142 -14.09 -10.89 -3.36
N LYS A 143 -15.41 -11.06 -3.19
CA LYS A 143 -16.03 -11.10 -1.87
C LYS A 143 -15.64 -12.35 -1.08
N GLN A 144 -15.38 -13.45 -1.79
CA GLN A 144 -14.94 -14.70 -1.15
C GLN A 144 -13.46 -14.65 -0.79
N LEU A 145 -12.65 -14.00 -1.62
CA LEU A 145 -11.19 -13.90 -1.48
C LEU A 145 -10.77 -12.80 -0.50
N VAL A 146 -11.45 -11.66 -0.52
CA VAL A 146 -11.18 -10.50 0.34
C VAL A 146 -12.14 -10.54 1.52
N ARG A 147 -11.72 -11.23 2.58
CA ARG A 147 -12.46 -11.26 3.85
C ARG A 147 -11.85 -10.27 4.81
N LEU A 148 -12.70 -9.57 5.57
CA LEU A 148 -12.24 -8.79 6.72
C LEU A 148 -11.66 -9.74 7.77
N PRO A 149 -10.49 -9.44 8.35
CA PRO A 149 -9.96 -10.23 9.45
C PRO A 149 -10.85 -10.03 10.67
N LEU A 150 -11.11 -11.10 11.42
CA LEU A 150 -11.81 -11.01 12.72
C LEU A 150 -11.05 -10.09 13.69
N LYS A 151 -9.72 -10.10 13.58
CA LYS A 151 -8.81 -9.21 14.30
C LYS A 151 -7.68 -8.84 13.36
N ALA A 152 -7.46 -7.55 13.14
CA ALA A 152 -6.36 -7.09 12.31
C ALA A 152 -5.01 -7.55 12.90
N GLY A 153 -4.17 -8.12 12.04
CA GLY A 153 -2.83 -8.54 12.42
C GLY A 153 -1.92 -7.34 12.69
N LEU A 154 -1.05 -7.47 13.68
CA LEU A 154 -0.06 -6.43 13.98
C LEU A 154 1.06 -6.39 12.94
N HIS A 155 1.62 -7.52 12.49
CA HIS A 155 2.69 -7.57 11.48
C HIS A 155 2.43 -8.69 10.47
N SER A 156 3.08 -8.66 9.30
CA SER A 156 2.93 -9.70 8.27
C SER A 156 3.93 -10.87 8.42
N LYS A 157 4.91 -10.72 9.33
CA LYS A 157 5.90 -11.75 9.68
C LYS A 157 6.15 -11.78 11.18
N ALA A 158 7.07 -12.64 11.62
CA ALA A 158 7.41 -12.81 13.03
C ALA A 158 7.80 -11.49 13.71
N LEU A 159 7.36 -11.33 14.95
CA LEU A 159 7.72 -10.24 15.84
C LEU A 159 9.05 -10.60 16.52
N ASN A 160 10.01 -9.68 16.47
CA ASN A 160 11.31 -9.88 17.13
C ASN A 160 11.41 -9.09 18.43
N CYS A 161 10.76 -7.93 18.49
CA CYS A 161 10.85 -7.04 19.63
C CYS A 161 9.58 -6.23 19.80
N ALA A 162 9.26 -5.90 21.05
CA ALA A 162 8.17 -5.01 21.39
C ALA A 162 8.49 -4.22 22.67
N ARG A 163 7.96 -3.01 22.78
CA ARG A 163 8.12 -2.14 23.95
C ARG A 163 6.86 -1.34 24.18
N LEU A 164 6.36 -1.39 25.41
CA LEU A 164 5.24 -0.57 25.85
C LEU A 164 5.76 0.83 26.24
N VAL A 165 5.02 1.85 25.83
CA VAL A 165 5.22 3.24 26.22
C VAL A 165 4.01 3.65 27.05
N PRO A 166 4.15 3.73 28.38
CA PRO A 166 3.05 4.12 29.25
C PRO A 166 2.73 5.62 29.04
N GLY A 167 1.44 5.96 29.07
CA GLY A 167 0.97 7.32 28.90
C GLY A 167 -0.54 7.40 29.14
N ARG A 168 -1.16 8.56 28.84
CA ARG A 168 -2.63 8.69 28.88
C ARG A 168 -3.33 7.76 27.89
N CYS A 169 -2.67 7.46 26.79
CA CYS A 169 -3.00 6.38 25.87
C CYS A 169 -1.73 5.53 25.74
N SER A 170 -1.77 4.30 26.22
CA SER A 170 -0.58 3.45 26.17
C SER A 170 -0.27 3.08 24.73
N LEU A 171 0.99 3.17 24.33
CA LEU A 171 1.42 2.80 22.97
C LEU A 171 2.27 1.53 23.00
N LEU A 172 2.02 0.63 22.07
CA LEU A 172 2.88 -0.51 21.78
C LEU A 172 3.76 -0.18 20.58
N VAL A 173 5.08 -0.20 20.77
CA VAL A 173 6.07 -0.14 19.70
C VAL A 173 6.53 -1.57 19.42
N SER A 174 6.49 -2.02 18.17
CA SER A 174 6.87 -3.39 17.79
C SER A 174 7.72 -3.40 16.52
N GLY A 175 8.69 -4.31 16.45
CA GLY A 175 9.58 -4.51 15.31
C GLY A 175 9.54 -5.95 14.81
N SER A 176 9.57 -6.14 13.49
CA SER A 176 9.34 -7.43 12.85
C SER A 176 10.33 -7.75 11.73
N GLU A 177 10.38 -9.03 11.38
CA GLU A 177 11.00 -9.53 10.15
C GLU A 177 10.37 -8.98 8.86
N ASP A 178 9.18 -8.37 8.94
CA ASP A 178 8.56 -7.65 7.82
C ASP A 178 9.24 -6.30 7.50
N THR A 179 10.36 -6.02 8.17
CA THR A 179 11.22 -4.83 8.02
C THR A 179 10.52 -3.52 8.40
N THR A 180 9.46 -3.59 9.20
CA THR A 180 8.73 -2.43 9.72
C THR A 180 8.80 -2.33 11.23
N VAL A 181 8.67 -1.09 11.71
CA VAL A 181 8.33 -0.79 13.11
C VAL A 181 6.90 -0.28 13.14
N ARG A 182 6.07 -0.77 14.04
CA ARG A 182 4.69 -0.33 14.20
C ARG A 182 4.46 0.24 15.58
N VAL A 183 3.76 1.38 15.63
CA VAL A 183 3.30 2.03 16.86
C VAL A 183 1.78 1.94 16.89
N THR A 184 1.21 1.32 17.92
CA THR A 184 -0.24 1.08 18.00
C THR A 184 -0.77 1.48 19.37
N ALA A 185 -1.91 2.17 19.41
CA ALA A 185 -2.61 2.46 20.65
C ALA A 185 -3.19 1.18 21.28
N VAL A 186 -2.95 0.99 22.57
CA VAL A 186 -3.43 -0.19 23.31
C VAL A 186 -4.89 0.00 23.74
N ASP A 187 -5.29 1.23 24.08
CA ASP A 187 -6.51 1.49 24.85
C ASP A 187 -7.69 2.05 24.03
N GLY A 188 -7.56 2.28 22.71
CA GLY A 188 -8.53 3.11 22.00
C GLY A 188 -8.78 2.89 20.51
N GLY A 189 -8.14 1.90 19.86
CA GLY A 189 -8.42 1.60 18.45
C GLY A 189 -7.17 1.29 17.63
N LEU A 190 -7.40 0.68 16.46
CA LEU A 190 -6.41 0.16 15.51
C LEU A 190 -5.59 1.25 14.77
N ASP A 191 -5.48 2.45 15.35
CA ASP A 191 -4.58 3.46 14.81
C ASP A 191 -3.15 2.98 15.00
N SER A 192 -2.59 2.52 13.89
CA SER A 192 -1.24 2.01 13.79
C SER A 192 -0.44 2.87 12.84
N ALA A 193 0.61 3.51 13.35
CA ALA A 193 1.62 4.13 12.51
C ALA A 193 2.60 3.03 12.10
N VAL A 194 2.86 2.90 10.79
CA VAL A 194 3.84 1.97 10.24
C VAL A 194 5.07 2.77 9.80
N MET A 195 6.16 2.61 10.54
CA MET A 195 7.46 3.19 10.23
C MET A 195 8.22 2.20 9.34
N ARG A 196 8.44 2.59 8.09
CA ARG A 196 9.17 1.82 7.08
C ARG A 196 10.56 2.41 6.86
N GLY A 197 11.48 1.57 6.41
CA GLY A 197 12.80 2.03 5.96
C GLY A 197 13.95 1.10 6.31
N HIS A 198 13.79 0.21 7.29
CA HIS A 198 14.75 -0.88 7.46
C HIS A 198 14.77 -1.73 6.18
N ILE A 199 15.96 -2.03 5.65
CA ILE A 199 16.11 -2.94 4.49
C ILE A 199 16.29 -4.40 4.96
N SER A 200 16.22 -4.63 6.27
CA SER A 200 16.36 -5.94 6.90
C SER A 200 15.46 -6.07 8.13
N SER A 201 15.40 -7.28 8.69
CA SER A 201 14.63 -7.59 9.90
C SER A 201 14.96 -6.62 11.05
N VAL A 202 13.94 -6.03 11.67
CA VAL A 202 14.09 -5.17 12.85
C VAL A 202 14.28 -6.08 14.05
N ARG A 203 15.43 -5.96 14.73
CA ARG A 203 15.83 -6.85 15.82
C ARG A 203 15.70 -6.21 17.18
N ALA A 204 15.74 -4.88 17.26
CA ALA A 204 15.64 -4.16 18.53
C ALA A 204 14.85 -2.87 18.37
N VAL A 205 14.08 -2.54 19.40
CA VAL A 205 13.46 -1.21 19.57
C VAL A 205 13.77 -0.69 20.97
N ALA A 206 14.13 0.57 21.06
CA ALA A 206 14.33 1.30 22.29
C ALA A 206 13.46 2.55 22.28
N VAL A 207 12.90 2.87 23.43
CA VAL A 207 12.05 4.05 23.60
C VAL A 207 12.71 4.93 24.65
N CYS A 208 12.88 6.22 24.32
CA CYS A 208 13.33 7.24 25.25
C CYS A 208 12.22 8.28 25.43
N LEU A 209 11.77 8.44 26.67
CA LEU A 209 10.80 9.46 27.05
C LEU A 209 11.59 10.76 27.27
N MET A 210 11.46 11.74 26.35
CA MET A 210 12.14 13.02 26.50
C MET A 210 11.33 13.95 27.41
N ASP A 211 10.04 14.11 27.11
CA ASP A 211 9.10 14.89 27.91
C ASP A 211 7.69 14.26 27.82
N PRO A 212 6.68 14.71 28.59
CA PRO A 212 5.33 14.11 28.58
C PRO A 212 4.63 14.10 27.21
N GLN A 213 5.12 14.84 26.21
CA GLN A 213 4.58 14.89 24.86
C GLN A 213 5.55 14.38 23.78
N ARG A 214 6.82 14.13 24.11
CA ARG A 214 7.84 13.70 23.15
C ARG A 214 8.44 12.36 23.56
N THR A 215 8.14 11.37 22.73
CA THR A 215 8.72 10.02 22.81
C THR A 215 9.61 9.80 21.60
N LEU A 216 10.87 9.41 21.84
CA LEU A 216 11.79 8.98 20.80
C LEU A 216 11.75 7.45 20.67
N VAL A 217 11.67 6.96 19.43
CA VAL A 217 11.75 5.53 19.13
C VAL A 217 13.00 5.27 18.31
N VAL A 218 13.94 4.53 18.87
CA VAL A 218 15.14 4.07 18.17
C VAL A 218 14.95 2.61 17.78
N SER A 219 15.31 2.25 16.56
CA SER A 219 15.18 0.88 16.05
C SER A 219 16.46 0.41 15.37
N GLY A 220 16.84 -0.84 15.62
CA GLY A 220 18.02 -1.49 15.09
C GLY A 220 17.68 -2.67 14.18
N GLY A 221 18.28 -2.70 12.99
CA GLY A 221 18.06 -3.73 11.96
C GLY A 221 19.23 -4.72 11.82
N GLY A 222 18.98 -5.85 11.16
CA GLY A 222 19.97 -6.93 10.95
C GLY A 222 21.17 -6.59 10.08
N ARG A 223 21.16 -5.46 9.37
CA ARG A 223 22.26 -5.00 8.49
C ARG A 223 23.05 -3.82 9.07
N ALA A 224 23.20 -3.80 10.40
CA ALA A 224 23.82 -2.70 11.15
C ALA A 224 23.12 -1.34 10.90
N GLU A 225 21.82 -1.38 10.66
CA GLU A 225 20.99 -0.20 10.48
C GLU A 225 20.51 0.31 11.83
N LEU A 226 20.55 1.62 12.03
CA LEU A 226 19.94 2.29 13.18
C LEU A 226 19.09 3.45 12.66
N ARG A 227 17.83 3.51 13.12
CA ARG A 227 16.86 4.55 12.75
C ARG A 227 16.25 5.15 13.99
N VAL A 228 15.97 6.45 13.94
CA VAL A 228 15.39 7.28 14.99
C VAL A 228 14.15 7.97 14.43
#